data_AF-A0A6A6J1E9-F1
#
_entry.id   AF-A0A6A6J1E9-F1
#
_cell.length_a   1.000
_cell.length_b   1.000
_cell.length_c   1.000
_cell.angle_alpha   90.00
_cell.angle_beta   90.00
_cell.angle_gamma   90.00
#
_symmetry.space_group_name_H-M   'P 1'
#
loop_
_entity.id
_entity.type
_entity.pdbx_description
1 polymer ?
#
loop_
_entity_poly.entity_id
_entity_poly.type
_entity_poly.pdbx_seq_one_letter_code
_entity_poly.pdbx_strand_id
1 'polypeptide(L)'
;EATNFEPIPELKSPEADLTIIGLLNKMGYRNPIRDPWFNAQNCTTNNTFTVSPEICTATNAITFLGCTERYQFCASDGTNCSPFTGLYGINPVPEQSPDLNPTQKALFQLIWKIAWFAQLNFQLAFVGRENLIANEYLWDDSFSFRISASLPDDHWQRETANWMNTSLALMQRAAFGFARPPAFDVGPDISVLKHVVEPDDPAMQALCHKVKFRSKAHTSFRVAGLFGLLAAGLAIIVLSVALPKVVAYIQKRSGRGLHKKLEWIESSAFQLQRMAAEGRGVGPWDGREDDVPTLAEYGHLF
;
A
#
# COMPACT_ATOMS: atom_id res chain seq x y z
N GLU A 1 18.86 25.80 -12.89
CA GLU A 1 20.20 26.42 -12.81
C GLU A 1 21.20 25.50 -13.47
N ALA A 2 22.08 26.03 -14.31
CA ALA A 2 23.14 25.25 -14.94
C ALA A 2 24.23 24.97 -13.90
N THR A 3 24.58 23.71 -13.69
CA THR A 3 25.68 23.30 -12.81
C THR A 3 27.01 23.73 -13.42
N ASN A 4 27.92 24.32 -12.62
CA ASN A 4 29.32 24.64 -13.00
C ASN A 4 30.20 23.38 -13.19
N PHE A 5 29.59 22.22 -13.44
CA PHE A 5 30.27 20.95 -13.62
C PHE A 5 30.31 20.64 -15.11
N GLU A 6 31.52 20.64 -15.69
CA GLU A 6 31.74 20.16 -17.06
C GLU A 6 32.23 18.71 -17.01
N PRO A 7 31.41 17.73 -17.44
CA PRO A 7 31.83 16.33 -17.47
C PRO A 7 32.93 16.12 -18.52
N ILE A 8 33.80 15.14 -18.26
CA ILE A 8 34.76 14.65 -19.25
C ILE A 8 34.01 14.15 -20.51
N PRO A 9 34.65 14.15 -21.69
CA PRO A 9 34.00 13.79 -22.95
C PRO A 9 33.26 12.44 -22.92
N GLU A 10 33.80 11.46 -22.19
CA GLU A 10 33.24 10.10 -22.07
C GLU A 10 31.93 10.06 -21.26
N LEU A 11 31.71 11.03 -20.36
CA LEU A 11 30.50 11.16 -19.56
C LEU A 11 29.54 12.21 -20.11
N LYS A 12 29.94 12.95 -21.14
CA LYS A 12 29.14 14.02 -21.74
C LYS A 12 28.10 13.41 -22.68
N SER A 13 26.84 13.42 -22.25
CA SER A 13 25.70 13.02 -23.08
C SER A 13 24.82 14.24 -23.38
N PRO A 14 24.65 14.64 -24.65
CA PRO A 14 23.78 15.76 -25.00
C PRO A 14 22.29 15.44 -24.87
N GLU A 15 21.92 14.16 -24.77
CA GLU A 15 20.53 13.67 -24.75
C GLU A 15 20.12 13.09 -23.38
N ALA A 16 20.83 13.44 -22.30
CA ALA A 16 20.55 12.95 -20.96
C ALA A 16 20.98 13.96 -19.89
N ASP A 17 20.32 13.91 -18.74
CA ASP A 17 20.80 14.57 -17.52
C ASP A 17 21.77 13.61 -16.79
N LEU A 18 22.96 14.09 -16.44
CA LEU A 18 23.96 13.31 -15.71
C LEU A 18 23.92 13.66 -14.21
N THR A 19 23.75 12.64 -13.38
CA THR A 19 23.86 12.73 -11.92
C THR A 19 25.06 11.90 -11.45
N ILE A 20 25.98 12.53 -10.73
CA ILE A 20 27.13 11.84 -10.11
C ILE A 20 26.85 11.65 -8.62
N ILE A 21 26.99 10.41 -8.15
CA ILE A 21 26.63 9.99 -6.81
C ILE A 21 27.91 9.51 -6.13
N GLY A 22 28.32 10.22 -5.09
CA GLY A 22 29.47 9.83 -4.26
C GLY A 22 29.02 9.05 -3.02
N LEU A 23 29.60 7.87 -2.81
CA LEU A 23 29.42 7.06 -1.61
C LEU A 23 30.67 7.15 -0.75
N LEU A 24 30.52 7.72 0.45
CA LEU A 24 31.55 7.69 1.50
C LEU A 24 31.32 6.45 2.37
N ASN A 25 32.04 5.36 2.08
CA ASN A 25 31.88 4.11 2.81
C ASN A 25 32.83 4.06 4.02
N LYS A 26 32.25 4.06 5.23
CA LYS A 26 32.98 3.93 6.52
C LYS A 26 32.62 2.65 7.28
N MET A 27 32.03 1.69 6.57
CA MET A 27 31.52 0.46 7.15
C MET A 27 32.58 -0.65 7.14
N GLY A 28 32.58 -1.45 8.20
CA GLY A 28 33.32 -2.71 8.28
C GLY A 28 32.42 -3.88 7.89
N TYR A 29 32.95 -4.82 7.11
CA TYR A 29 32.27 -6.02 6.66
C TYR A 29 32.95 -7.27 7.21
N ARG A 30 32.16 -8.32 7.49
CA ARG A 30 32.69 -9.62 7.94
C ARG A 30 33.49 -10.37 6.87
N ASN A 31 33.21 -10.10 5.60
CA ASN A 31 33.83 -10.75 4.44
C ASN A 31 34.23 -9.68 3.41
N PRO A 32 35.19 -9.97 2.53
CA PRO A 32 35.57 -9.04 1.46
C PRO A 32 34.41 -8.83 0.47
N ILE A 33 34.16 -7.58 0.10
CA ILE A 33 33.09 -7.16 -0.82
C ILE A 33 33.68 -6.83 -2.19
N ARG A 34 33.23 -7.52 -3.24
CA ARG A 34 33.71 -7.31 -4.62
C ARG A 34 32.81 -6.40 -5.45
N ASP A 35 31.67 -5.98 -4.90
CA ASP A 35 30.84 -4.94 -5.51
C ASP A 35 31.70 -3.71 -5.87
N PRO A 36 31.66 -3.21 -7.12
CA PRO A 36 32.51 -2.09 -7.54
C PRO A 36 32.27 -0.80 -6.77
N TRP A 37 31.04 -0.57 -6.29
CA TRP A 37 30.65 0.67 -5.62
C TRP A 37 30.87 0.59 -4.10
N PHE A 38 30.58 -0.56 -3.47
CA PHE A 38 30.81 -0.81 -2.04
C PHE A 38 32.16 -1.47 -1.73
N ASN A 39 33.05 -1.55 -2.72
CA ASN A 39 34.28 -2.36 -2.68
C ASN A 39 35.04 -2.27 -1.36
N ALA A 40 35.23 -3.43 -0.71
CA ALA A 40 35.92 -3.53 0.57
C ALA A 40 36.79 -4.79 0.61
N GLN A 41 38.08 -4.63 0.30
CA GLN A 41 39.05 -5.73 0.27
C GLN A 41 40.15 -5.61 1.34
N ASN A 42 40.21 -4.48 2.06
CA ASN A 42 41.21 -4.24 3.09
C ASN A 42 40.81 -4.91 4.40
N CYS A 43 41.14 -6.20 4.54
CA CYS A 43 40.79 -7.02 5.69
C CYS A 43 41.91 -7.09 6.73
N THR A 44 41.55 -7.04 8.02
CA THR A 44 42.50 -7.18 9.13
C THR A 44 42.96 -8.63 9.28
N THR A 45 44.24 -8.90 9.02
CA THR A 45 44.85 -10.21 9.29
C THR A 45 45.32 -10.29 10.74
N ASN A 46 44.48 -10.83 11.63
CA ASN A 46 44.87 -11.06 13.03
C ASN A 46 45.84 -12.25 13.13
N ASN A 47 47.13 -11.98 12.95
CA ASN A 47 48.18 -13.00 13.06
C ASN A 47 48.73 -13.19 14.48
N THR A 48 48.10 -12.58 15.50
CA THR A 48 48.45 -12.80 16.91
C THR A 48 47.19 -13.03 17.72
N PHE A 49 47.26 -14.02 18.61
CA PHE A 49 46.16 -14.68 19.32
C PHE A 49 45.03 -13.78 19.86
N THR A 50 43.82 -14.36 19.87
CA THR A 50 42.58 -14.05 20.60
C THR A 50 41.54 -13.05 20.00
N VAL A 51 40.53 -13.66 19.35
CA VAL A 51 39.08 -13.28 19.34
C VAL A 51 38.67 -11.91 18.80
N SER A 52 39.43 -11.28 17.90
CA SER A 52 38.84 -10.18 17.09
C SER A 52 38.37 -10.74 15.74
N PRO A 53 37.08 -10.58 15.38
CA PRO A 53 36.60 -10.97 14.05
C PRO A 53 37.39 -10.22 12.98
N GLU A 54 37.66 -10.89 11.86
CA GLU A 54 38.20 -10.25 10.67
C GLU A 54 37.20 -9.20 10.17
N ILE A 55 37.69 -7.98 9.94
CA ILE A 55 36.87 -6.88 9.44
C ILE A 55 37.53 -6.36 8.16
N CYS A 56 36.77 -6.41 7.08
CA CYS A 56 37.12 -5.86 5.78
C CYS A 56 36.55 -4.45 5.65
N THR A 57 37.41 -3.49 5.35
CA THR A 57 37.04 -2.08 5.18
C THR A 57 37.13 -1.68 3.72
N ALA A 58 36.47 -0.56 3.40
CA ALA A 58 36.42 -0.03 2.04
C ALA A 58 37.83 0.16 1.46
N THR A 59 38.01 -0.27 0.21
CA THR A 59 39.29 -0.15 -0.50
C THR A 59 39.60 1.31 -0.83
N ASN A 60 38.56 2.06 -1.20
CA ASN A 60 38.61 3.50 -1.43
C ASN A 60 37.69 4.19 -0.42
N ALA A 61 38.10 5.36 0.09
CA ALA A 61 37.28 6.12 1.03
C ALA A 61 35.97 6.62 0.39
N ILE A 62 36.04 7.05 -0.87
CA ILE A 62 34.89 7.50 -1.65
C ILE A 62 34.89 6.77 -2.99
N THR A 63 33.73 6.27 -3.38
CA THR A 63 33.47 5.69 -4.69
C THR A 63 32.36 6.46 -5.39
N PHE A 64 32.36 6.46 -6.72
CA PHE A 64 31.43 7.27 -7.51
C PHE A 64 30.64 6.40 -8.48
N LEU A 65 29.37 6.74 -8.65
CA LEU A 65 28.49 6.19 -9.67
C LEU A 65 27.94 7.33 -10.52
N GLY A 66 28.02 7.19 -11.85
CA GLY A 66 27.40 8.11 -12.80
C GLY A 66 26.08 7.52 -13.31
N CYS A 67 24.98 8.24 -13.13
CA CYS A 67 23.66 7.85 -13.63
C CYS A 67 23.20 8.87 -14.68
N THR A 68 22.75 8.38 -15.84
CA THR A 68 22.19 9.20 -16.90
C THR A 68 20.69 8.98 -17.01
N GLU A 69 19.91 10.05 -16.84
CA GLU A 69 18.45 10.00 -16.95
C GLU A 69 18.01 10.59 -18.30
N ARG A 70 17.11 9.88 -18.99
CA ARG A 70 16.53 10.31 -20.27
C ARG A 70 15.02 10.28 -20.16
N TYR A 71 14.39 11.32 -20.69
CA TYR A 71 12.95 11.53 -20.65
C TYR A 71 12.40 11.61 -22.06
N GLN A 72 11.23 11.02 -22.26
CA GLN A 72 10.44 11.15 -23.47
C GLN A 72 8.96 11.19 -23.08
N PHE A 73 8.24 12.18 -23.60
CA PHE A 73 6.81 12.32 -23.40
C PHE A 73 6.11 12.05 -24.71
N CYS A 74 5.14 11.16 -24.69
CA CYS A 74 4.38 10.75 -25.87
C CYS A 74 2.89 11.00 -25.66
N ALA A 75 2.21 11.38 -26.74
CA ALA A 75 0.76 11.29 -26.83
C ALA A 75 0.31 9.81 -26.80
N SER A 76 -0.95 9.57 -26.45
CA SER A 76 -1.49 8.22 -26.24
C SER A 76 -1.49 7.33 -27.48
N ASP A 77 -1.46 7.94 -28.66
CA ASP A 77 -1.39 7.27 -29.95
C ASP A 77 0.05 6.88 -30.35
N GLY A 78 1.06 7.32 -29.58
CA GLY A 78 2.47 7.04 -29.81
C GLY A 78 3.06 7.70 -31.05
N THR A 79 2.29 8.54 -31.76
CA THR A 79 2.74 9.18 -33.00
C THR A 79 3.46 10.50 -32.72
N ASN A 80 3.05 11.20 -31.66
CA ASN A 80 3.61 12.48 -31.27
C ASN A 80 4.40 12.35 -29.96
N CYS A 81 5.72 12.15 -30.09
CA CYS A 81 6.65 12.02 -28.97
C CYS A 81 7.71 13.11 -29.01
N SER A 82 8.10 13.62 -27.84
CA SER A 82 9.32 14.41 -27.73
C SER A 82 10.55 13.57 -28.09
N PRO A 83 11.65 14.17 -28.56
CA PRO A 83 12.92 13.47 -28.61
C PRO A 83 13.34 13.01 -27.20
N PHE A 84 14.17 11.98 -27.12
CA PHE A 84 14.82 11.62 -25.87
C PHE A 84 15.86 12.68 -25.51
N THR A 85 15.70 13.31 -24.36
CA THR A 85 16.64 14.29 -23.83
C THR A 85 16.62 14.28 -22.31
N GLY A 86 17.48 15.07 -21.67
CA GLY A 86 17.31 15.42 -20.25
C GLY A 86 15.99 16.14 -20.02
N LEU A 87 15.48 16.12 -18.79
CA LEU A 87 14.15 16.68 -18.50
C LEU A 87 14.07 18.17 -18.81
N TYR A 88 15.14 18.91 -18.54
CA TYR A 88 15.25 20.35 -18.82
C TYR A 88 15.35 20.66 -20.32
N GLY A 89 15.70 19.68 -21.16
CA GLY A 89 15.63 19.80 -22.61
C GLY A 89 14.19 19.79 -23.14
N ILE A 90 13.23 19.41 -22.30
CA ILE A 90 11.80 19.37 -22.63
C ILE A 90 11.13 20.54 -21.93
N ASN A 91 10.70 21.55 -22.70
CA ASN A 91 10.00 22.69 -22.11
C ASN A 91 8.51 22.37 -21.89
N PRO A 92 7.95 22.61 -20.70
CA PRO A 92 6.53 22.40 -20.41
C PRO A 92 5.61 23.51 -20.97
N VAL A 93 6.10 24.34 -21.91
CA VAL A 93 5.40 25.54 -22.36
C VAL A 93 4.35 25.18 -23.43
N PRO A 94 3.09 25.65 -23.31
CA PRO A 94 1.98 25.34 -24.24
C PRO A 94 2.23 25.63 -25.72
N GLU A 95 3.18 26.53 -26.01
CA GLU A 95 3.47 27.03 -27.35
C GLU A 95 4.30 26.06 -28.19
N GLN A 96 5.08 25.17 -27.56
CA GLN A 96 5.94 24.22 -28.28
C GLN A 96 5.23 22.93 -28.71
N SER A 97 3.96 22.76 -28.32
CA SER A 97 3.14 21.61 -28.72
C SER A 97 1.79 22.08 -29.26
N PRO A 98 1.77 22.76 -30.43
CA PRO A 98 0.55 23.36 -30.98
C PRO A 98 -0.56 22.33 -31.24
N ASP A 99 -0.19 21.09 -31.56
CA ASP A 99 -1.13 20.02 -31.97
C ASP A 99 -1.89 19.37 -30.80
N LEU A 100 -1.55 19.69 -29.55
CA LEU A 100 -2.19 19.09 -28.38
C LEU A 100 -3.49 19.82 -27.99
N ASN A 101 -4.52 19.05 -27.62
CA ASN A 101 -5.75 19.59 -27.02
C ASN A 101 -5.42 20.32 -25.70
N PRO A 102 -6.13 21.40 -25.32
CA PRO A 102 -6.01 22.05 -24.01
C PRO A 102 -5.90 21.09 -22.82
N THR A 103 -6.69 20.01 -22.77
CA THR A 103 -6.61 19.01 -21.68
C THR A 103 -5.30 18.20 -21.73
N GLN A 104 -4.81 17.87 -22.92
CA GLN A 104 -3.53 17.17 -23.09
C GLN A 104 -2.35 18.07 -22.69
N LYS A 105 -2.42 19.38 -22.99
CA LYS A 105 -1.43 20.37 -22.54
C LYS A 105 -1.39 20.46 -21.01
N ALA A 106 -2.55 20.57 -20.36
CA ALA A 106 -2.62 20.58 -18.89
C ALA A 106 -2.07 19.27 -18.27
N LEU A 107 -2.41 18.12 -18.86
CA LEU A 107 -1.86 16.82 -18.43
C LEU A 107 -0.35 16.75 -18.61
N PHE A 108 0.17 17.20 -19.75
CA PHE A 108 1.60 17.24 -20.03
C PHE A 108 2.35 18.10 -19.00
N GLN A 109 1.84 19.30 -18.71
CA GLN A 109 2.40 20.17 -17.67
C GLN A 109 2.41 19.51 -16.29
N LEU A 110 1.32 18.81 -15.93
CA LEU A 110 1.25 18.08 -14.67
C LEU A 110 2.28 16.95 -14.62
N ILE A 111 2.35 16.09 -15.63
CA ILE A 111 3.29 14.95 -15.66
C ILE A 111 4.73 15.45 -15.72
N TRP A 112 5.02 16.53 -16.46
CA TRP A 112 6.35 17.13 -16.49
C TRP A 112 6.79 17.63 -15.10
N LYS A 113 5.90 18.33 -14.37
CA LYS A 113 6.17 18.76 -12.99
C LYS A 113 6.39 17.57 -12.04
N ILE A 114 5.61 16.50 -12.23
CA ILE A 114 5.77 15.25 -11.47
C ILE A 114 7.13 14.61 -11.77
N ALA A 115 7.52 14.52 -13.04
CA ALA A 115 8.80 13.97 -13.46
C ALA A 115 9.97 14.80 -12.90
N TRP A 116 9.83 16.12 -12.90
CA TRP A 116 10.80 17.05 -12.32
C TRP A 116 11.02 16.80 -10.83
N PHE A 117 9.95 16.61 -10.07
CA PHE A 117 10.06 16.30 -8.65
C PHE A 117 10.59 14.88 -8.38
N ALA A 118 10.43 13.96 -9.33
CA ALA A 118 10.85 12.56 -9.21
C ALA A 118 12.25 12.26 -9.76
N GLN A 119 12.97 13.27 -10.26
CA GLN A 119 14.36 13.13 -10.71
C GLN A 119 15.24 12.59 -9.57
N LEU A 120 16.24 11.79 -9.94
CA LEU A 120 17.13 11.12 -9.00
C LEU A 120 17.88 12.10 -8.08
N ASN A 121 18.27 13.27 -8.60
CA ASN A 121 18.97 14.29 -7.83
C ASN A 121 18.14 14.79 -6.63
N PHE A 122 16.85 15.05 -6.81
CA PHE A 122 15.97 15.49 -5.72
C PHE A 122 15.69 14.36 -4.74
N GLN A 123 15.45 13.15 -5.24
CA GLN A 123 15.27 11.98 -4.39
C GLN A 123 16.48 11.79 -3.44
N LEU A 124 17.70 11.80 -3.99
CA LEU A 124 18.92 11.63 -3.21
C LEU A 124 19.19 12.82 -2.29
N ALA A 125 18.82 14.04 -2.68
CA ALA A 125 18.97 15.21 -1.82
C ALA A 125 18.03 15.18 -0.60
N PHE A 126 16.79 14.72 -0.75
CA PHE A 126 15.80 14.70 0.33
C PHE A 126 15.88 13.45 1.21
N VAL A 127 16.06 12.26 0.62
CA VAL A 127 16.10 10.98 1.35
C VAL A 127 17.53 10.63 1.76
N GLY A 128 18.52 10.98 0.94
CA GLY A 128 19.93 10.75 1.22
C GLY A 128 20.25 9.28 1.47
N ARG A 129 21.03 9.03 2.54
CA ARG A 129 21.52 7.70 2.89
C ARG A 129 20.41 6.70 3.19
N GLU A 130 19.25 7.15 3.67
CA GLU A 130 18.15 6.26 4.10
C GLU A 130 17.53 5.49 2.92
N ASN A 131 17.85 5.92 1.69
CA ASN A 131 17.43 5.29 0.44
C ASN A 131 18.28 4.08 0.03
N LEU A 132 19.37 3.79 0.74
CA LEU A 132 20.25 2.66 0.45
C LEU A 132 19.68 1.37 1.05
N ILE A 133 19.50 0.35 0.21
CA ILE A 133 19.18 -1.01 0.65
C ILE A 133 20.29 -1.58 1.54
N ALA A 134 21.54 -1.15 1.35
CA ALA A 134 22.67 -1.51 2.21
C ALA A 134 22.42 -1.25 3.70
N ASN A 135 21.52 -0.32 4.05
CA ASN A 135 21.14 -0.07 5.44
C ASN A 135 20.45 -1.27 6.11
N GLU A 136 19.73 -2.10 5.34
CA GLU A 136 19.08 -3.31 5.87
C GLU A 136 20.08 -4.39 6.31
N TYR A 137 21.34 -4.29 5.85
CA TYR A 137 22.43 -5.22 6.18
C TYR A 137 23.22 -4.76 7.40
N LEU A 138 22.94 -3.58 7.94
CA LEU A 138 23.60 -3.06 9.12
C LEU A 138 23.26 -3.92 10.34
N TRP A 139 24.27 -4.29 11.11
CA TRP A 139 24.10 -5.10 12.31
C TRP A 139 23.61 -4.30 13.51
N ASP A 140 23.29 -3.03 13.32
CA ASP A 140 23.08 -2.13 14.41
C ASP A 140 22.13 -0.98 14.08
N ASP A 141 21.04 -0.91 14.84
CA ASP A 141 20.10 0.20 14.88
C ASP A 141 20.15 0.97 16.23
N SER A 142 21.11 0.66 17.13
CA SER A 142 21.17 1.26 18.49
C SER A 142 22.55 1.55 19.10
N PHE A 143 23.62 0.86 18.75
CA PHE A 143 24.96 0.94 19.37
C PHE A 143 26.06 1.55 18.46
N SER A 144 25.72 1.94 17.23
CA SER A 144 26.63 2.46 16.20
C SER A 144 27.93 1.65 15.95
N PHE A 145 27.88 0.31 15.92
CA PHE A 145 29.05 -0.56 15.68
C PHE A 145 29.74 -0.35 14.33
N ARG A 146 29.07 0.30 13.36
CA ARG A 146 29.56 0.49 11.98
C ARG A 146 29.99 -0.83 11.32
N ILE A 147 29.23 -1.89 11.58
CA ILE A 147 29.42 -3.21 10.98
C ILE A 147 28.20 -3.53 10.11
N SER A 148 28.46 -4.06 8.92
CA SER A 148 27.45 -4.56 8.00
C SER A 148 27.69 -6.04 7.69
N ALA A 149 26.61 -6.75 7.37
CA ALA A 149 26.70 -8.07 6.77
C ALA A 149 27.37 -8.02 5.39
N SER A 150 27.78 -9.17 4.88
CA SER A 150 28.34 -9.25 3.53
C SER A 150 27.31 -8.83 2.50
N LEU A 151 27.70 -7.94 1.59
CA LEU A 151 26.89 -7.54 0.44
C LEU A 151 27.16 -8.46 -0.75
N PRO A 152 26.15 -8.73 -1.60
CA PRO A 152 26.35 -9.39 -2.89
C PRO A 152 27.25 -8.60 -3.85
N ASP A 153 27.85 -9.27 -4.83
CA ASP A 153 28.73 -8.63 -5.82
C ASP A 153 27.98 -7.71 -6.81
N ASP A 154 26.66 -7.90 -6.94
CA ASP A 154 25.73 -7.13 -7.80
C ASP A 154 24.94 -6.06 -7.03
N HIS A 155 25.33 -5.73 -5.80
CA HIS A 155 24.53 -4.91 -4.89
C HIS A 155 24.24 -3.49 -5.44
N TRP A 156 25.20 -2.85 -6.10
CA TRP A 156 25.02 -1.53 -6.73
C TRP A 156 23.88 -1.50 -7.77
N GLN A 157 23.62 -2.62 -8.45
CA GLN A 157 22.53 -2.74 -9.42
C GLN A 157 21.18 -2.75 -8.71
N ARG A 158 21.10 -3.41 -7.55
CA ARG A 158 19.90 -3.46 -6.73
C ARG A 158 19.58 -2.09 -6.16
N GLU A 159 20.61 -1.36 -5.73
CA GLU A 159 20.47 0.02 -5.28
C GLU A 159 19.90 0.92 -6.39
N THR A 160 20.47 0.83 -7.59
CA THR A 160 20.00 1.60 -8.76
C THR A 160 18.55 1.24 -9.12
N ALA A 161 18.20 -0.05 -9.08
CA ALA A 161 16.84 -0.51 -9.33
C ALA A 161 15.85 -0.01 -8.26
N ASN A 162 16.27 0.06 -6.99
CA ASN A 162 15.48 0.60 -5.90
C ASN A 162 15.22 2.10 -6.06
N TRP A 163 16.23 2.87 -6.49
CA TRP A 163 16.04 4.29 -6.77
C TRP A 163 15.02 4.50 -7.88
N MET A 164 15.11 3.74 -8.96
CA MET A 164 14.11 3.80 -10.04
C MET A 164 12.71 3.42 -9.56
N ASN A 165 12.56 2.35 -8.77
CA ASN A 165 11.28 1.96 -8.19
C ASN A 165 10.70 3.05 -7.30
N THR A 166 11.56 3.74 -6.53
CA THR A 166 11.15 4.84 -5.66
C THR A 166 10.71 6.06 -6.47
N SER A 167 11.44 6.44 -7.52
CA SER A 167 11.03 7.49 -8.45
C SER A 167 9.71 7.16 -9.13
N LEU A 168 9.50 5.91 -9.57
CA LEU A 168 8.23 5.47 -10.16
C LEU A 168 7.07 5.55 -9.15
N ALA A 169 7.29 5.08 -7.93
CA ALA A 169 6.29 5.15 -6.86
C ALA A 169 5.94 6.61 -6.51
N LEU A 170 6.93 7.49 -6.50
CA LEU A 170 6.73 8.93 -6.33
C LEU A 170 5.91 9.51 -7.47
N MET A 171 6.21 9.19 -8.74
CA MET A 171 5.42 9.66 -9.89
C MET A 171 3.96 9.22 -9.80
N GLN A 172 3.71 7.95 -9.42
CA GLN A 172 2.35 7.43 -9.23
C GLN A 172 1.59 8.14 -8.11
N ARG A 173 2.29 8.51 -7.03
CA ARG A 173 1.70 9.19 -5.88
C ARG A 173 1.55 10.71 -6.08
N ALA A 174 2.47 11.35 -6.80
CA ALA A 174 2.50 12.81 -6.95
C ALA A 174 1.27 13.34 -7.70
N ALA A 175 0.72 12.57 -8.64
CA ALA A 175 -0.53 12.91 -9.31
C ALA A 175 -1.70 13.12 -8.32
N PHE A 176 -1.73 12.38 -7.21
CA PHE A 176 -2.73 12.58 -6.16
C PHE A 176 -2.51 13.89 -5.40
N GLY A 177 -1.25 14.26 -5.13
CA GLY A 177 -0.91 15.50 -4.43
C GLY A 177 -1.40 16.75 -5.16
N PHE A 178 -1.48 16.70 -6.50
CA PHE A 178 -2.07 17.77 -7.32
C PHE A 178 -3.56 17.97 -7.04
N ALA A 179 -4.35 16.89 -6.99
CA ALA A 179 -5.80 16.99 -6.81
C ALA A 179 -6.21 17.12 -5.33
N ARG A 180 -5.41 16.56 -4.42
CA ARG A 180 -5.62 16.64 -2.98
C ARG A 180 -4.28 16.83 -2.27
N PRO A 181 -3.84 18.08 -2.09
CA PRO A 181 -2.60 18.36 -1.38
C PRO A 181 -2.67 17.85 0.07
N PRO A 182 -1.53 17.46 0.66
CA PRO A 182 -1.50 17.01 2.04
C PRO A 182 -1.92 18.16 2.97
N ALA A 183 -2.95 17.91 3.77
CA ALA A 183 -3.43 18.85 4.78
C ALA A 183 -2.72 18.55 6.10
N PHE A 184 -1.74 19.37 6.45
CA PHE A 184 -1.11 19.37 7.76
C PHE A 184 -0.77 20.81 8.16
N ASP A 185 -0.61 21.02 9.45
CA ASP A 185 -0.23 22.31 10.01
C ASP A 185 1.24 22.27 10.39
N VAL A 186 2.01 23.25 9.94
CA VAL A 186 3.46 23.36 10.22
C VAL A 186 3.70 23.98 11.61
N GLY A 187 2.69 24.66 12.14
CA GLY A 187 2.69 25.30 13.44
C GLY A 187 1.29 25.79 13.80
N PRO A 188 1.12 26.41 14.98
CA PRO A 188 -0.16 27.00 15.36
C PRO A 188 -0.60 28.02 14.30
N ASP A 189 -1.79 27.81 13.72
CA ASP A 189 -2.43 28.60 12.66
C ASP A 189 -1.77 28.64 11.27
N ILE A 190 -0.69 27.90 11.06
CA ILE A 190 0.01 27.81 9.77
C ILE A 190 -0.38 26.51 9.06
N SER A 191 -1.55 26.56 8.42
CA SER A 191 -2.02 25.46 7.57
C SER A 191 -1.40 25.53 6.18
N VAL A 192 -0.89 24.41 5.69
CA VAL A 192 -0.32 24.30 4.33
C VAL A 192 -1.37 24.61 3.26
N LEU A 193 -2.65 24.33 3.54
CA LEU A 193 -3.75 24.58 2.61
C LEU A 193 -3.89 26.06 2.22
N LYS A 194 -3.48 27.00 3.09
CA LYS A 194 -3.50 28.45 2.79
C LYS A 194 -2.47 28.84 1.72
N HIS A 195 -1.48 27.99 1.46
CA HIS A 195 -0.38 28.24 0.53
C HIS A 195 -0.52 27.41 -0.76
N VAL A 196 -1.63 26.68 -0.92
CA VAL A 196 -1.94 25.97 -2.15
C VAL A 196 -2.40 27.00 -3.18
N VAL A 197 -1.64 27.11 -4.27
CA VAL A 197 -2.04 27.93 -5.42
C VAL A 197 -2.95 27.09 -6.30
N GLU A 198 -4.22 27.47 -6.36
CA GLU A 198 -5.17 26.85 -7.27
C GLU A 198 -4.82 27.21 -8.72
N PRO A 199 -5.02 26.29 -9.67
CA PRO A 199 -4.75 26.59 -11.07
C PRO A 199 -5.81 27.53 -11.66
N ASP A 200 -5.36 28.59 -12.34
CA ASP A 200 -6.25 29.54 -13.04
C ASP A 200 -6.79 28.98 -14.38
N ASP A 201 -6.11 28.00 -14.96
CA ASP A 201 -6.47 27.40 -16.25
C ASP A 201 -7.67 26.44 -16.12
N PRO A 202 -8.78 26.63 -16.86
CA PRO A 202 -9.94 25.77 -16.81
C PRO A 202 -9.64 24.30 -17.15
N ALA A 203 -8.66 24.03 -18.03
CA ALA A 203 -8.30 22.65 -18.37
C ALA A 203 -7.62 21.94 -17.18
N MET A 204 -6.76 22.66 -16.46
CA MET A 204 -6.08 22.18 -15.25
C MET A 204 -7.07 21.97 -14.09
N GLN A 205 -8.05 22.87 -13.91
CA GLN A 205 -9.14 22.69 -12.93
C GLN A 205 -9.98 21.45 -13.26
N ALA A 206 -10.33 21.24 -14.53
CA ALA A 206 -11.06 20.05 -14.96
C ALA A 206 -10.26 18.76 -14.69
N LEU A 207 -8.93 18.80 -14.75
CA LEU A 207 -8.06 17.68 -14.43
C LEU A 207 -8.11 17.32 -12.93
N CYS A 208 -8.17 18.31 -12.05
CA CYS A 208 -8.30 18.10 -10.60
C CYS A 208 -9.52 17.22 -10.25
N HIS A 209 -10.68 17.48 -10.88
CA HIS A 209 -11.89 16.68 -10.68
C HIS A 209 -11.86 15.28 -11.31
N LYS A 210 -10.91 15.01 -12.21
CA LYS A 210 -10.76 13.72 -12.90
C LYS A 210 -9.81 12.77 -12.16
N VAL A 211 -8.83 13.29 -11.43
CA VAL A 211 -7.91 12.45 -10.65
C VAL A 211 -8.64 11.85 -9.46
N LYS A 212 -8.70 10.52 -9.40
CA LYS A 212 -9.35 9.77 -8.32
C LYS A 212 -8.33 8.88 -7.63
N PHE A 213 -8.40 8.83 -6.31
CA PHE A 213 -7.58 7.96 -5.49
C PHE A 213 -8.44 7.25 -4.44
N ARG A 214 -8.02 6.04 -4.04
CA ARG A 214 -8.72 5.26 -3.03
C ARG A 214 -8.49 5.88 -1.66
N SER A 215 -9.54 6.44 -1.06
CA SER A 215 -9.49 6.89 0.33
C SER A 215 -9.34 5.70 1.28
N LYS A 216 -8.51 5.84 2.33
CA LYS A 216 -8.47 4.89 3.46
C LYS A 216 -9.57 5.17 4.49
N ALA A 217 -10.04 6.42 4.58
CA ALA A 217 -11.06 6.84 5.54
C ALA A 217 -12.50 6.59 5.06
N HIS A 218 -12.69 6.45 3.75
CA HIS A 218 -14.02 6.27 3.16
C HIS A 218 -14.00 5.06 2.21
N THR A 219 -14.96 4.17 2.39
CA THR A 219 -15.18 3.00 1.52
C THR A 219 -16.49 3.17 0.77
N SER A 220 -16.44 3.18 -0.55
CA SER A 220 -17.64 3.21 -1.37
C SER A 220 -18.16 1.79 -1.58
N PHE A 221 -19.38 1.51 -1.10
CA PHE A 221 -20.06 0.24 -1.34
C PHE A 221 -21.09 0.38 -2.45
N ARG A 222 -21.29 -0.68 -3.23
CA ARG A 222 -22.43 -0.74 -4.15
C ARG A 222 -23.70 -0.89 -3.31
N VAL A 223 -24.48 0.18 -3.24
CA VAL A 223 -25.73 0.24 -2.46
C VAL A 223 -26.66 -0.94 -2.79
N ALA A 224 -26.79 -1.28 -4.08
CA ALA A 224 -27.57 -2.44 -4.52
C ALA A 224 -27.04 -3.78 -3.97
N GLY A 225 -25.72 -3.94 -3.89
CA GLY A 225 -25.11 -5.16 -3.32
C GLY A 225 -25.34 -5.29 -1.83
N LEU A 226 -25.24 -4.18 -1.09
CA LEU A 226 -25.55 -4.15 0.34
C LEU A 226 -27.02 -4.50 0.61
N PHE A 227 -27.95 -3.87 -0.10
CA PHE A 227 -29.38 -4.19 0.04
C PHE A 227 -29.72 -5.61 -0.42
N GLY A 228 -29.06 -6.12 -1.46
CA GLY A 228 -29.22 -7.51 -1.89
C GLY A 228 -28.81 -8.51 -0.81
N LEU A 229 -27.67 -8.28 -0.16
CA LEU A 229 -27.20 -9.12 0.96
C LEU A 229 -28.15 -9.07 2.16
N LEU A 230 -28.60 -7.86 2.54
CA LEU A 230 -29.55 -7.70 3.64
C LEU A 230 -30.90 -8.36 3.35
N ALA A 231 -31.42 -8.20 2.13
CA ALA A 231 -32.69 -8.80 1.71
C ALA A 231 -32.59 -10.33 1.67
N ALA A 232 -31.51 -10.89 1.14
CA ALA A 232 -31.28 -12.33 1.11
C ALA A 232 -31.16 -12.91 2.53
N GLY A 233 -30.40 -12.25 3.42
CA GLY A 233 -30.28 -12.65 4.82
C GLY A 233 -31.63 -12.59 5.55
N LEU A 234 -32.39 -11.51 5.37
CA LEU A 234 -33.72 -11.38 5.95
C LEU A 234 -34.67 -12.47 5.42
N ALA A 235 -34.64 -12.78 4.12
CA ALA A 235 -35.45 -13.83 3.53
C ALA A 235 -35.15 -15.21 4.13
N ILE A 236 -33.87 -15.53 4.36
CA ILE A 236 -33.46 -16.78 5.02
C ILE A 236 -33.98 -16.84 6.46
N ILE A 237 -33.86 -15.75 7.22
CA ILE A 237 -34.37 -15.69 8.61
C ILE A 237 -35.88 -15.86 8.64
N VAL A 238 -36.61 -15.14 7.78
CA VAL A 238 -38.07 -15.22 7.67
C VAL A 238 -38.49 -16.63 7.28
N LEU A 239 -37.81 -17.25 6.30
CA LEU A 239 -38.08 -18.62 5.91
C LEU A 239 -37.84 -19.59 7.07
N SER A 240 -36.73 -19.43 7.79
CA SER A 240 -36.39 -20.29 8.94
C SER A 240 -37.42 -20.22 10.07
N VAL A 241 -38.01 -19.04 10.33
CA VAL A 241 -39.01 -18.85 11.39
C VAL A 241 -40.42 -19.23 10.93
N ALA A 242 -40.76 -18.97 9.67
CA ALA A 242 -42.08 -19.25 9.13
C ALA A 242 -42.28 -20.73 8.79
N LEU A 243 -41.24 -21.41 8.29
CA LEU A 243 -41.33 -22.78 7.80
C LEU A 243 -41.84 -23.78 8.86
N PRO A 244 -41.35 -23.78 10.11
CA PRO A 244 -41.90 -24.64 11.17
C PRO A 244 -43.39 -24.39 11.43
N LYS A 245 -43.81 -23.12 11.48
CA LYS A 245 -45.21 -22.75 11.73
C LYS A 245 -46.13 -23.14 10.57
N VAL A 246 -45.69 -22.90 9.33
CA VAL A 246 -46.45 -23.24 8.12
C VAL A 246 -46.56 -24.76 7.97
N VAL A 247 -45.46 -25.50 8.17
CA VAL A 247 -45.47 -26.96 8.10
C VAL A 247 -46.34 -27.55 9.21
N ALA A 248 -46.24 -27.05 10.44
CA ALA A 248 -47.09 -27.50 11.55
C ALA A 248 -48.58 -27.25 11.27
N TYR A 249 -48.94 -26.09 10.70
CA TYR A 249 -50.31 -25.78 10.31
C TYR A 249 -50.84 -26.70 9.21
N ILE A 250 -50.04 -26.94 8.17
CA ILE A 250 -50.41 -27.85 7.06
C ILE A 250 -50.57 -29.29 7.56
N GLN A 251 -49.66 -29.77 8.42
CA GLN A 251 -49.72 -31.11 9.01
C GLN A 251 -50.97 -31.29 9.89
N LYS A 252 -51.31 -30.28 10.73
CA LYS A 252 -52.54 -30.29 11.53
C LYS A 252 -53.80 -30.36 10.64
N ARG A 253 -53.83 -29.57 9.56
CA ARG A 253 -55.01 -29.50 8.67
C ARG A 253 -55.16 -30.72 7.75
N SER A 254 -54.06 -31.30 7.29
CA SER A 254 -54.07 -32.44 6.36
C SER A 254 -54.16 -33.79 7.08
N GLY A 255 -53.92 -33.86 8.40
CA GLY A 255 -53.85 -35.11 9.16
C GLY A 255 -52.69 -36.04 8.77
N ARG A 256 -51.79 -35.60 7.89
CA ARG A 256 -50.64 -36.37 7.41
C ARG A 256 -49.38 -35.94 8.14
N GLY A 257 -48.58 -36.91 8.62
CA GLY A 257 -47.29 -36.64 9.26
C GLY A 257 -47.36 -36.20 10.72
N LEU A 258 -48.50 -36.38 11.40
CA LEU A 258 -48.69 -36.07 12.82
C LEU A 258 -47.66 -36.76 13.73
N HIS A 259 -47.29 -38.01 13.44
CA HIS A 259 -46.28 -38.74 14.21
C HIS A 259 -44.89 -38.10 14.09
N LYS A 260 -44.47 -37.73 12.86
CA LYS A 260 -43.20 -37.01 12.62
C LYS A 260 -43.16 -35.64 13.28
N LYS A 261 -44.32 -34.97 13.38
CA LYS A 261 -44.45 -33.70 14.11
C LYS A 261 -44.24 -33.90 15.62
N LEU A 262 -44.85 -34.92 16.21
CA LEU A 262 -44.69 -35.23 17.62
C LEU A 262 -43.23 -35.58 17.95
N GLU A 263 -42.59 -36.41 17.10
CA GLU A 263 -41.17 -36.75 17.23
C GLU A 263 -40.25 -35.51 17.16
N TRP A 264 -40.54 -34.57 16.25
CA TRP A 264 -39.84 -33.29 16.16
C TRP A 264 -40.02 -32.42 17.42
N ILE A 265 -41.22 -32.41 18.00
CA ILE A 265 -41.53 -31.63 19.21
C ILE A 265 -40.86 -32.26 20.43
N GLU A 266 -40.94 -33.58 20.61
CA GLU A 266 -40.30 -34.30 21.72
C GLU A 266 -38.77 -34.18 21.71
N SER A 267 -38.16 -34.09 20.52
CA SER A 267 -36.72 -33.86 20.36
C SER A 267 -36.30 -32.39 20.48
N SER A 268 -37.23 -31.46 20.66
CA SER A 268 -36.92 -30.05 20.89
C SER A 268 -36.23 -29.83 22.24
N ALA A 269 -35.34 -28.83 22.31
CA ALA A 269 -34.56 -28.56 23.52
C ALA A 269 -35.44 -28.30 24.76
N PHE A 270 -36.56 -27.59 24.61
CA PHE A 270 -37.45 -27.28 25.72
C PHE A 270 -38.26 -28.49 26.19
N GLN A 271 -38.67 -29.38 25.28
CA GLN A 271 -39.34 -30.63 25.67
C GLN A 271 -38.37 -31.62 26.32
N LEU A 272 -37.12 -31.69 25.86
CA LEU A 272 -36.05 -32.46 26.53
C LEU A 272 -35.78 -31.93 27.95
N GLN A 273 -35.75 -30.61 28.13
CA GLN A 273 -35.62 -29.99 29.46
C GLN A 273 -36.81 -30.31 30.36
N ARG A 274 -38.05 -30.25 29.84
CA ARG A 274 -39.25 -30.69 30.56
C ARG A 274 -39.11 -32.13 31.03
N MET A 275 -38.77 -33.07 30.14
CA MET A 275 -38.66 -34.49 30.48
C MET A 275 -37.59 -34.73 31.56
N ALA A 276 -36.47 -34.00 31.51
CA ALA A 276 -35.44 -34.05 32.55
C ALA A 276 -35.92 -33.47 33.91
N ALA A 277 -36.76 -32.43 33.89
CA ALA A 277 -37.35 -31.82 35.08
C ALA A 277 -38.47 -32.69 35.69
N GLU A 278 -39.31 -33.31 34.85
CA GLU A 278 -40.30 -34.31 35.27
C GLU A 278 -39.62 -35.51 35.94
N GLY A 279 -38.48 -35.98 35.40
CA GLY A 279 -37.66 -37.01 36.04
C GLY A 279 -37.07 -36.60 37.40
N ARG A 280 -37.09 -35.31 37.73
CA ARG A 280 -36.70 -34.74 39.03
C ARG A 280 -37.89 -34.36 39.93
N GLY A 281 -39.12 -34.75 39.56
CA GLY A 281 -40.32 -34.48 40.36
C GLY A 281 -40.89 -33.07 40.20
N VAL A 282 -40.42 -32.29 39.21
CA VAL A 282 -40.98 -30.97 38.91
C VAL A 282 -42.16 -31.13 37.96
N GLY A 283 -43.36 -30.75 38.38
CA GLY A 283 -44.60 -30.78 37.60
C GLY A 283 -45.77 -30.24 38.43
N PRO A 284 -47.01 -30.23 37.90
CA PRO A 284 -47.46 -30.70 36.59
C PRO A 284 -47.17 -29.73 35.42
N TRP A 285 -46.98 -30.27 34.21
CA TRP A 285 -46.71 -29.51 32.97
C TRP A 285 -47.90 -29.54 32.00
N ASP A 286 -48.14 -28.41 31.33
CA ASP A 286 -49.08 -28.23 30.23
C ASP A 286 -48.32 -28.03 28.90
N GLY A 287 -48.99 -28.25 27.76
CA GLY A 287 -48.40 -28.05 26.43
C GLY A 287 -47.41 -29.15 25.99
N ARG A 288 -47.70 -30.42 26.32
CA ARG A 288 -46.86 -31.58 25.94
C ARG A 288 -46.71 -31.79 24.44
N GLU A 289 -47.66 -31.29 23.64
CA GLU A 289 -47.65 -31.36 22.18
C GLU A 289 -47.32 -30.02 21.50
N ASP A 290 -46.88 -29.02 22.28
CA ASP A 290 -46.49 -27.69 21.83
C ASP A 290 -44.96 -27.51 21.88
N ASP A 291 -44.43 -26.55 21.12
CA ASP A 291 -42.96 -26.31 21.04
C ASP A 291 -42.35 -25.85 22.38
N VAL A 292 -43.14 -25.18 23.22
CA VAL A 292 -42.69 -24.64 24.51
C VAL A 292 -43.65 -25.13 25.60
N PRO A 293 -43.24 -26.10 26.43
CA PRO A 293 -44.05 -26.54 27.55
C PRO A 293 -44.03 -25.52 28.69
N THR A 294 -45.16 -25.37 29.37
CA THR A 294 -45.31 -24.47 30.51
C THR A 294 -45.71 -25.25 31.76
N LEU A 295 -45.33 -24.80 32.93
CA LEU A 295 -45.85 -25.37 34.17
C LEU A 295 -47.33 -24.98 34.33
N ALA A 296 -48.17 -25.95 34.68
CA ALA A 296 -49.61 -25.71 34.86
C ALA A 296 -49.90 -24.88 36.13
N GLU A 297 -49.03 -24.97 37.14
CA GLU A 297 -49.03 -24.15 38.35
C GLU A 297 -47.58 -23.75 38.71
N TYR A 298 -47.39 -22.71 39.53
CA TYR A 298 -46.05 -22.36 40.02
C TYR A 298 -45.40 -23.59 40.69
N GLY A 299 -44.29 -24.07 40.13
CA GLY A 299 -43.80 -25.42 40.33
C GLY A 299 -43.71 -25.88 41.79
N HIS A 300 -44.41 -26.96 42.10
CA HIS A 300 -44.24 -27.70 43.34
C HIS A 300 -43.27 -28.87 43.10
N LEU A 301 -42.26 -29.02 43.96
CA LEU A 301 -41.44 -30.22 44.05
C LEU A 301 -42.27 -31.28 44.78
N PHE A 302 -42.57 -32.39 44.10
CA PHE A 302 -43.11 -33.60 44.74
C PHE A 302 -41.98 -34.51 45.21
#